data_AF-A0A937R3Q7-F1
#
_entry.id   AF-A0A937R3Q7-F1
#
_cell.length_a   1.000
_cell.length_b   1.000
_cell.length_c   1.000
_cell.angle_alpha   90.00
_cell.angle_beta   90.00
_cell.angle_gamma   90.00
#
_symmetry.space_group_name_H-M   'P 1'
#
loop_
_entity.id
_entity.type
_entity.pdbx_description
1 polymer ?
#
loop_
_entity_poly.entity_id
_entity_poly.type
_entity_poly.pdbx_seq_one_letter_code
_entity_poly.pdbx_strand_id
1 'polypeptide(L)'
;MSSNVLCSALVALAVSAGGAGTAPERRIRAADFPSVAARSAFFEVRINAPDSTIRHRVLIEIGYFLHLPEKEYIAFLKRMLGDPAPIVSGKALRKLYRMWVPIARGELPQKFAGYHDRQLIDLEDPTCIPRLMEECGGSGVKAGYAAYVLGLLRHKPAAPLFKRLAADHNIFVRYTAARALIGVGEIEAARRILDFMSASQIRLFEGKAVELPAHLVSLGADERFPFRREPWYAVVSCRTLTALGPRDRQVGLERLIRLYGLMEKSTDINDISTLHSLRQVLATVTGQFFLSHAEAASWHARARNNVKETLPR
;
A
#
# COMPACT_ATOMS: atom_id res chain seq x y z
N MET A 1 -68.14 0.57 -14.50
CA MET A 1 -67.14 1.65 -14.43
C MET A 1 -67.00 1.99 -12.96
N SER A 2 -66.09 1.29 -12.28
CA SER A 2 -66.07 1.20 -10.83
C SER A 2 -64.88 1.97 -10.28
N SER A 3 -65.19 2.91 -9.39
CA SER A 3 -64.30 3.65 -8.51
C SER A 3 -63.36 2.73 -7.73
N ASN A 4 -62.13 3.16 -7.49
CA ASN A 4 -61.41 2.86 -6.25
C ASN A 4 -60.32 3.90 -5.99
N VAL A 5 -60.68 4.83 -5.10
CA VAL A 5 -59.78 5.66 -4.30
C VAL A 5 -59.25 4.79 -3.17
N LEU A 6 -57.93 4.77 -2.94
CA LEU A 6 -57.36 4.19 -1.73
C LEU A 6 -56.24 5.08 -1.18
N CYS A 7 -56.62 5.83 -0.15
CA CYS A 7 -55.76 6.38 0.89
C CYS A 7 -55.14 5.27 1.75
N SER A 8 -54.08 5.63 2.49
CA SER A 8 -53.47 4.99 3.69
C SER A 8 -52.06 4.44 3.42
N ALA A 9 -51.05 4.64 4.24
CA ALA A 9 -50.92 5.39 5.49
C ALA A 9 -49.43 5.75 5.70
N LEU A 10 -49.20 6.96 6.21
CA LEU A 10 -47.91 7.38 6.77
C LEU A 10 -47.70 6.63 8.08
N VAL A 11 -46.75 5.68 8.11
CA VAL A 11 -46.26 5.10 9.36
C VAL A 11 -45.09 5.94 9.85
N ALA A 12 -45.38 6.84 10.79
CA ALA A 12 -44.36 7.51 11.59
C ALA A 12 -43.90 6.55 12.70
N LEU A 13 -42.75 5.91 12.51
CA LEU A 13 -42.05 5.17 13.57
C LEU A 13 -41.16 6.15 14.33
N ALA A 14 -41.65 6.60 15.48
CA ALA A 14 -40.84 7.25 16.51
C ALA A 14 -39.95 6.19 17.17
N VAL A 15 -38.65 6.24 16.92
CA VAL A 15 -37.64 5.51 17.70
C VAL A 15 -36.92 6.52 18.57
N SER A 16 -37.33 6.60 19.83
CA SER A 16 -36.56 7.23 20.89
C SER A 16 -35.62 6.18 21.50
N ALA A 17 -34.31 6.36 21.31
CA ALA A 17 -33.30 5.70 22.11
C ALA A 17 -32.29 6.76 22.57
N GLY A 18 -32.40 7.15 23.84
CA GLY A 18 -31.40 7.95 24.53
C GLY A 18 -30.15 7.12 24.74
N GLY A 19 -29.17 7.28 23.84
CA GLY A 19 -27.79 6.91 24.08
C GLY A 19 -26.99 8.19 24.35
N ALA A 20 -26.13 8.16 25.36
CA ALA A 20 -25.19 9.25 25.66
C ALA A 20 -24.44 9.65 24.38
N GLY A 21 -24.83 10.80 23.83
CA GLY A 21 -24.42 11.24 22.51
C GLY A 21 -22.94 11.58 22.49
N THR A 22 -22.12 10.64 22.02
CA THR A 22 -20.94 11.03 21.27
C THR A 22 -21.43 11.96 20.16
N ALA A 23 -20.85 13.16 20.07
CA ALA A 23 -21.28 14.16 19.10
C ALA A 23 -21.48 13.50 17.73
N PRO A 24 -22.64 13.68 17.07
CA PRO A 24 -22.98 12.94 15.87
C PRO A 24 -21.85 13.09 14.87
N GLU A 25 -21.25 11.96 14.49
CA GLU A 25 -20.06 11.97 13.65
C GLU A 25 -20.38 12.77 12.39
N ARG A 26 -19.57 13.80 12.10
CA ARG A 26 -19.86 14.74 11.01
C ARG A 26 -19.96 13.95 9.70
N ARG A 27 -21.18 13.86 9.16
CA ARG A 27 -21.47 13.19 7.88
C ARG A 27 -20.56 13.75 6.78
N ILE A 28 -20.02 12.87 5.96
CA ILE A 28 -19.14 13.21 4.84
C ILE A 28 -20.00 13.73 3.68
N ARG A 29 -19.73 14.95 3.21
CA ARG A 29 -20.41 15.55 2.06
C ARG A 29 -19.53 15.47 0.82
N ALA A 30 -20.14 15.48 -0.36
CA ALA A 30 -19.45 15.55 -1.64
C ALA A 30 -18.62 16.85 -1.74
N ALA A 31 -19.11 17.93 -1.15
CA ALA A 31 -18.37 19.20 -1.06
C ALA A 31 -17.09 19.12 -0.22
N ASP A 32 -16.98 18.17 0.71
CA ASP A 32 -15.75 17.98 1.48
C ASP A 32 -14.63 17.34 0.62
N PHE A 33 -15.02 16.51 -0.37
CA PHE A 33 -14.11 15.81 -1.29
C PHE A 33 -14.67 15.72 -2.72
N PRO A 34 -14.72 16.83 -3.49
CA PRO A 34 -15.38 16.86 -4.80
C PRO A 34 -14.80 15.90 -5.84
N SER A 35 -13.46 15.81 -5.94
CA SER A 35 -12.80 14.94 -6.92
C SER A 35 -12.95 13.46 -6.56
N VAL A 36 -13.03 13.15 -5.27
CA VAL A 36 -13.28 11.80 -4.77
C VAL A 36 -14.74 11.42 -4.99
N ALA A 37 -15.68 12.31 -4.65
CA ALA A 37 -17.11 12.08 -4.76
C ALA A 37 -17.55 11.85 -6.21
N ALA A 38 -16.96 12.59 -7.16
CA ALA A 38 -17.23 12.44 -8.60
C ALA A 38 -16.93 11.02 -9.15
N ARG A 39 -16.17 10.20 -8.42
CA ARG A 39 -15.79 8.83 -8.80
C ARG A 39 -16.77 7.78 -8.33
N SER A 40 -17.78 8.16 -7.55
CA SER A 40 -18.76 7.20 -7.02
C SER A 40 -20.18 7.70 -7.14
N ALA A 41 -21.02 6.92 -7.82
CA ALA A 41 -22.44 7.19 -7.92
C ALA A 41 -23.07 7.14 -6.53
N PHE A 42 -23.92 8.13 -6.22
CA PHE A 42 -24.60 8.28 -4.92
C PHE A 42 -23.62 8.36 -3.74
N PHE A 43 -22.47 9.02 -3.93
CA PHE A 43 -21.38 9.08 -2.95
C PHE A 43 -21.86 9.38 -1.53
N GLU A 44 -22.54 10.51 -1.29
CA GLU A 44 -22.96 10.92 0.07
C GLU A 44 -23.87 9.89 0.74
N VAL A 45 -24.82 9.33 -0.02
CA VAL A 45 -25.76 8.31 0.50
C VAL A 45 -24.99 7.05 0.90
N ARG A 46 -24.07 6.59 0.05
CA ARG A 46 -23.35 5.33 0.24
C ARG A 46 -22.23 5.44 1.28
N ILE A 47 -21.47 6.53 1.29
CA ILE A 47 -20.36 6.71 2.24
C ILE A 47 -20.85 6.96 3.67
N ASN A 48 -22.08 7.46 3.84
CA ASN A 48 -22.71 7.62 5.15
C ASN A 48 -23.77 6.53 5.43
N ALA A 49 -23.80 5.45 4.65
CA ALA A 49 -24.74 4.35 4.88
C ALA A 49 -24.46 3.69 6.24
N PRO A 50 -25.47 3.24 7.00
CA PRO A 50 -25.26 2.54 8.26
C PRO A 50 -24.51 1.21 8.08
N ASP A 51 -24.74 0.52 6.95
CA ASP A 51 -24.04 -0.71 6.57
C ASP A 51 -22.58 -0.44 6.14
N SER A 52 -21.64 -0.98 6.90
CA SER A 52 -20.20 -0.88 6.62
C SER A 52 -19.77 -1.55 5.32
N THR A 53 -20.52 -2.55 4.83
CA THR A 53 -20.25 -3.21 3.56
C THR A 53 -20.42 -2.25 2.39
N ILE A 54 -21.44 -1.37 2.45
CA ILE A 54 -21.66 -0.33 1.45
C ILE A 54 -20.51 0.67 1.48
N ARG A 55 -20.14 1.18 2.66
CA ARG A 55 -19.01 2.11 2.82
C ARG A 55 -17.67 1.50 2.36
N HIS A 56 -17.43 0.23 2.68
CA HIS A 56 -16.26 -0.51 2.21
C HIS A 56 -16.21 -0.65 0.68
N ARG A 57 -17.37 -0.90 0.02
CA ARG A 57 -17.45 -0.92 -1.44
C ARG A 57 -17.12 0.44 -2.06
N VAL A 58 -17.55 1.55 -1.46
CA VAL A 58 -17.17 2.90 -1.91
C VAL A 58 -15.65 3.08 -1.89
N LEU A 59 -14.94 2.61 -0.86
CA LEU A 59 -13.47 2.63 -0.81
C LEU A 59 -12.81 1.79 -1.91
N ILE A 60 -13.41 0.65 -2.29
CA ILE A 60 -12.92 -0.18 -3.39
C ILE A 60 -13.08 0.56 -4.71
N GLU A 61 -14.27 1.11 -4.97
CA GLU A 61 -14.64 1.81 -6.20
C GLU A 61 -13.75 3.01 -6.46
N ILE A 62 -13.65 3.93 -5.49
CA ILE A 62 -12.81 5.13 -5.58
C ILE A 62 -11.33 4.77 -5.73
N GLY A 63 -10.90 3.68 -5.10
CA GLY A 63 -9.50 3.27 -5.04
C GLY A 63 -9.04 2.34 -6.15
N TYR A 64 -9.91 1.90 -7.07
CA TYR A 64 -9.58 0.83 -8.01
C TYR A 64 -8.47 1.25 -9.00
N PHE A 65 -8.57 2.45 -9.58
CA PHE A 65 -7.59 2.96 -10.56
C PHE A 65 -6.58 3.96 -10.00
N LEU A 66 -6.77 4.43 -8.76
CA LEU A 66 -5.94 5.51 -8.22
C LEU A 66 -4.81 4.97 -7.34
N HIS A 67 -3.59 4.96 -7.85
CA HIS A 67 -2.39 4.62 -7.07
C HIS A 67 -1.56 5.85 -6.67
N LEU A 68 -1.94 7.03 -7.15
CA LEU A 68 -1.24 8.29 -6.92
C LEU A 68 -1.69 8.96 -5.59
N PRO A 69 -0.75 9.52 -4.82
CA PRO A 69 -1.03 10.24 -3.57
C PRO A 69 -1.60 11.64 -3.82
N GLU A 70 -2.83 11.73 -4.33
CA GLU A 70 -3.53 13.02 -4.48
C GLU A 70 -3.93 13.59 -3.12
N LYS A 71 -3.70 14.89 -2.89
CA LYS A 71 -3.93 15.56 -1.60
C LYS A 71 -5.34 15.33 -1.06
N GLU A 72 -6.36 15.50 -1.90
CA GLU A 72 -7.77 15.32 -1.52
C GLU A 72 -8.09 13.86 -1.21
N TYR A 73 -7.59 12.92 -2.03
CA TYR A 73 -7.81 11.49 -1.78
C TYR A 73 -7.13 11.02 -0.49
N ILE A 74 -5.95 11.54 -0.18
CA ILE A 74 -5.28 11.28 1.11
C ILE A 74 -6.11 11.82 2.26
N ALA A 75 -6.62 13.06 2.16
CA ALA A 75 -7.47 13.65 3.19
C ALA A 75 -8.74 12.83 3.40
N PHE A 76 -9.37 12.36 2.32
CA PHE A 76 -10.51 11.45 2.38
C PHE A 76 -10.17 10.14 3.09
N LEU A 77 -9.09 9.45 2.70
CA LEU A 77 -8.69 8.19 3.35
C LEU A 77 -8.33 8.41 4.82
N LYS A 78 -7.69 9.52 5.19
CA LYS A 78 -7.44 9.88 6.59
C LYS A 78 -8.75 10.11 7.34
N ARG A 79 -9.76 10.74 6.74
CA ARG A 79 -11.10 10.86 7.33
C ARG A 79 -11.73 9.48 7.58
N MET A 80 -11.53 8.53 6.67
CA MET A 80 -12.04 7.16 6.78
C MET A 80 -11.30 6.30 7.81
N LEU A 81 -10.16 6.73 8.36
CA LEU A 81 -9.55 6.08 9.51
C LEU A 81 -10.44 6.18 10.76
N GLY A 82 -11.29 7.21 10.85
CA GLY A 82 -12.26 7.39 11.93
C GLY A 82 -13.55 6.57 11.78
N ASP A 83 -13.71 5.79 10.71
CA ASP A 83 -14.92 4.99 10.52
C ASP A 83 -15.08 3.95 11.65
N PRO A 84 -16.28 3.82 12.26
CA PRO A 84 -16.48 2.91 13.38
C PRO A 84 -16.32 1.42 13.02
N ALA A 85 -16.44 1.07 11.73
CA ALA A 85 -16.28 -0.31 11.28
C ALA A 85 -14.80 -0.63 10.98
N PRO A 86 -14.17 -1.60 11.69
CA PRO A 86 -12.77 -1.93 11.51
C PRO A 86 -12.37 -2.30 10.07
N ILE A 87 -13.28 -2.89 9.30
CA ILE A 87 -13.03 -3.25 7.90
C ILE A 87 -12.87 -2.01 7.01
N VAL A 88 -13.57 -0.91 7.31
CA VAL A 88 -13.52 0.33 6.52
C VAL A 88 -12.24 1.09 6.86
N SER A 89 -11.97 1.29 8.16
CA SER A 89 -10.74 1.95 8.62
C SER A 89 -9.49 1.17 8.21
N GLY A 90 -9.51 -0.16 8.31
CA GLY A 90 -8.44 -1.04 7.84
C GLY A 90 -8.20 -0.97 6.33
N LYS A 91 -9.28 -0.88 5.53
CA LYS A 91 -9.16 -0.69 4.07
C LYS A 91 -8.51 0.65 3.73
N ALA A 92 -8.92 1.72 4.41
CA ALA A 92 -8.34 3.06 4.23
C ALA A 92 -6.86 3.08 4.62
N LEU A 93 -6.52 2.51 5.77
CA LEU A 93 -5.15 2.39 6.28
C LEU A 93 -4.26 1.62 5.29
N ARG A 94 -4.73 0.47 4.79
CA ARG A 94 -4.01 -0.32 3.78
C ARG A 94 -3.79 0.46 2.48
N LYS A 95 -4.76 1.27 2.06
CA LYS A 95 -4.62 2.12 0.86
C LYS A 95 -3.57 3.22 1.08
N LEU A 96 -3.62 3.93 2.20
CA LEU A 96 -2.60 4.92 2.60
C LEU A 96 -1.20 4.30 2.64
N TYR A 97 -1.09 3.13 3.27
CA TYR A 97 0.15 2.36 3.32
C TYR A 97 0.67 2.03 1.91
N ARG A 98 -0.18 1.54 0.99
CA ARG A 98 0.22 1.26 -0.41
C ARG A 98 0.63 2.51 -1.18
N MET A 99 0.06 3.67 -0.85
CA MET A 99 0.42 4.96 -1.45
C MET A 99 1.66 5.60 -0.83
N TRP A 100 2.33 4.94 0.13
CA TRP A 100 3.50 5.50 0.83
C TRP A 100 3.19 6.77 1.63
N VAL A 101 1.95 6.91 2.08
CA VAL A 101 1.56 8.02 2.96
C VAL A 101 1.95 7.67 4.40
N PRO A 102 2.83 8.45 5.05
CA PRO A 102 3.17 8.22 6.45
C PRO A 102 1.94 8.43 7.34
N ILE A 103 1.71 7.48 8.24
CA ILE A 103 0.70 7.57 9.30
C ILE A 103 1.43 7.54 10.63
N ALA A 104 1.16 8.52 11.49
CA ALA A 104 1.71 8.55 12.83
C ALA A 104 1.02 7.47 13.68
N ARG A 105 1.72 6.93 14.69
CA ARG A 105 1.15 5.90 15.57
C ARG A 105 -0.14 6.38 16.25
N GLY A 106 -0.21 7.65 16.66
CA GLY A 106 -1.40 8.26 17.26
C GLY A 106 -2.54 8.54 16.28
N GLU A 107 -2.32 8.44 14.97
CA GLU A 107 -3.38 8.54 13.95
C GLU A 107 -3.98 7.17 13.60
N LEU A 108 -3.46 6.07 14.15
CA LEU A 108 -4.00 4.74 13.89
C LEU A 108 -5.35 4.56 14.61
N PRO A 109 -6.34 3.92 13.96
CA PRO A 109 -7.59 3.58 14.63
C PRO A 109 -7.33 2.64 15.81
N GLN A 110 -8.14 2.77 16.86
CA GLN A 110 -8.08 1.86 18.02
C GLN A 110 -8.38 0.41 17.62
N LYS A 111 -9.35 0.22 16.71
CA LYS A 111 -9.71 -1.07 16.12
C LYS A 111 -9.73 -0.96 14.60
N PHE A 112 -9.09 -1.90 13.91
CA PHE A 112 -9.04 -1.94 12.45
C PHE A 112 -8.79 -3.35 11.93
N ALA A 113 -9.21 -3.63 10.70
CA ALA A 113 -8.73 -4.81 9.99
C ALA A 113 -7.28 -4.59 9.56
N GLY A 114 -6.39 -5.55 9.87
CA GLY A 114 -4.96 -5.53 9.56
C GLY A 114 -4.70 -5.63 8.05
N TYR A 115 -3.97 -6.66 7.61
CA TYR A 115 -3.70 -6.78 6.18
C TYR A 115 -4.92 -7.22 5.37
N HIS A 116 -5.78 -8.06 5.97
CA HIS A 116 -7.03 -8.54 5.38
C HIS A 116 -8.19 -8.42 6.36
N ASP A 117 -9.42 -8.48 5.84
CA ASP A 117 -10.65 -8.15 6.56
C ASP A 117 -10.93 -9.09 7.76
N ARG A 118 -10.30 -10.28 7.78
CA ARG A 118 -10.40 -11.26 8.90
C ARG A 118 -9.33 -11.08 9.98
N GLN A 119 -8.30 -10.26 9.78
CA GLN A 119 -7.26 -10.01 10.79
C GLN A 119 -7.69 -8.81 11.63
N LEU A 120 -8.54 -9.01 12.63
CA LEU A 120 -8.96 -7.92 13.50
C LEU A 120 -7.83 -7.52 14.45
N ILE A 121 -7.47 -6.24 14.42
CA ILE A 121 -6.53 -5.60 15.32
C ILE A 121 -7.32 -4.75 16.30
N ASP A 122 -7.08 -4.99 17.58
CA ASP A 122 -7.60 -4.20 18.69
C ASP A 122 -6.41 -3.79 19.54
N LEU A 123 -6.13 -2.49 19.62
CA LEU A 123 -4.97 -1.98 20.34
C LEU A 123 -5.17 -1.95 21.86
N GLU A 124 -6.40 -2.20 22.33
CA GLU A 124 -6.77 -2.31 23.75
C GLU A 124 -6.57 -3.75 24.26
N ASP A 125 -6.56 -4.72 23.34
CA ASP A 125 -6.28 -6.12 23.67
C ASP A 125 -4.79 -6.29 24.03
N PRO A 126 -4.47 -6.59 25.30
CA PRO A 126 -3.08 -6.74 25.74
C PRO A 126 -2.37 -7.92 25.06
N THR A 127 -3.11 -8.87 24.50
CA THR A 127 -2.55 -10.03 23.79
C THR A 127 -2.24 -9.74 22.32
N CYS A 128 -2.69 -8.59 21.80
CA CYS A 128 -2.54 -8.23 20.39
C CYS A 128 -1.07 -8.26 19.92
N ILE A 129 -0.18 -7.56 20.63
CA ILE A 129 1.25 -7.51 20.30
C ILE A 129 1.92 -8.88 20.49
N PRO A 130 1.77 -9.58 21.63
CA PRO A 130 2.31 -10.93 21.80
C PRO A 130 1.92 -11.89 20.67
N ARG A 131 0.63 -11.92 20.29
CA ARG A 131 0.12 -12.76 19.20
C ARG A 131 0.76 -12.39 17.86
N LEU A 132 0.86 -11.09 17.53
CA LEU A 132 1.51 -10.65 16.30
C LEU A 132 3.00 -10.99 16.28
N MET A 133 3.70 -10.91 17.42
CA MET A 133 5.10 -11.29 17.53
C MET A 133 5.30 -12.78 17.28
N GLU A 134 4.44 -13.63 17.85
CA GLU A 134 4.44 -15.07 17.60
C GLU A 134 4.20 -15.38 16.12
N GLU A 135 3.17 -14.78 15.52
CA GLU A 135 2.84 -14.96 14.10
C GLU A 135 3.97 -14.49 13.17
N CYS A 136 4.63 -13.38 13.51
CA CYS A 136 5.77 -12.85 12.77
C CYS A 136 7.02 -13.73 12.89
N GLY A 137 7.13 -14.54 13.96
CA GLY A 137 8.24 -15.46 14.18
C GLY A 137 8.21 -16.71 13.29
N GLY A 138 7.06 -16.98 12.65
CA GLY A 138 6.87 -18.06 11.69
C GLY A 138 7.35 -17.72 10.27
N SER A 139 6.68 -18.29 9.27
CA SER A 139 6.97 -18.08 7.85
C SER A 139 5.68 -17.94 7.02
N GLY A 140 5.85 -17.55 5.75
CA GLY A 140 4.76 -17.42 4.80
C GLY A 140 3.85 -16.23 5.08
N VAL A 141 2.68 -16.26 4.42
CA VAL A 141 1.79 -15.10 4.31
C VAL A 141 1.33 -14.57 5.68
N LYS A 142 1.09 -15.45 6.65
CA LYS A 142 0.69 -15.09 8.02
C LYS A 142 1.75 -14.22 8.70
N ALA A 143 3.02 -14.61 8.59
CA ALA A 143 4.14 -13.83 9.13
C ALA A 143 4.26 -12.46 8.45
N GLY A 144 4.05 -12.41 7.12
CA GLY A 144 3.97 -11.14 6.38
C GLY A 144 2.86 -10.22 6.89
N TYR A 145 1.66 -10.76 7.16
CA TYR A 145 0.55 -9.98 7.71
C TYR A 145 0.86 -9.44 9.11
N ALA A 146 1.48 -10.24 9.96
CA ALA A 146 1.92 -9.78 11.28
C ALA A 146 2.99 -8.69 11.18
N ALA A 147 3.98 -8.87 10.30
CA ALA A 147 5.02 -7.87 10.05
C ALA A 147 4.45 -6.54 9.54
N TYR A 148 3.42 -6.57 8.70
CA TYR A 148 2.70 -5.37 8.27
C TYR A 148 2.15 -4.57 9.45
N VAL A 149 1.42 -5.23 10.36
CA VAL A 149 0.80 -4.56 11.52
C VAL A 149 1.87 -4.07 12.51
N LEU A 150 2.85 -4.91 12.85
CA LEU A 150 3.94 -4.53 13.75
C LEU A 150 4.77 -3.36 13.17
N GLY A 151 4.94 -3.31 11.86
CA GLY A 151 5.56 -2.20 11.14
C GLY A 151 4.77 -0.89 11.24
N LEU A 152 3.44 -0.94 11.07
CA LEU A 152 2.56 0.21 11.27
C LEU A 152 2.63 0.74 12.71
N LEU A 153 2.64 -0.17 13.68
CA LEU A 153 2.78 0.14 15.11
C LEU A 153 4.18 0.62 15.50
N ARG A 154 5.15 0.53 14.57
CA ARG A 154 6.56 0.84 14.79
C ARG A 154 7.13 0.08 16.00
N HIS A 155 6.75 -1.19 16.13
CA HIS A 155 7.15 -2.03 17.25
C HIS A 155 8.61 -2.49 17.09
N LYS A 156 9.56 -1.67 17.56
CA LYS A 156 11.00 -1.91 17.43
C LYS A 156 11.49 -3.30 17.86
N PRO A 157 10.96 -3.93 18.94
CA PRO A 157 11.38 -5.28 19.32
C PRO A 157 11.16 -6.36 18.25
N ALA A 158 10.29 -6.13 17.25
CA ALA A 158 10.08 -7.05 16.13
C ALA A 158 11.18 -7.02 15.06
N ALA A 159 12.13 -6.07 15.12
CA ALA A 159 13.15 -5.90 14.09
C ALA A 159 13.95 -7.18 13.75
N PRO A 160 14.37 -8.03 14.71
CA PRO A 160 15.03 -9.30 14.40
C PRO A 160 14.13 -10.25 13.59
N LEU A 161 12.83 -10.28 13.87
CA LEU A 161 11.86 -11.11 13.13
C LEU A 161 11.72 -10.61 11.70
N PHE A 162 11.62 -9.30 11.48
CA PHE A 162 11.58 -8.74 10.13
C PHE A 162 12.86 -9.07 9.34
N LYS A 163 14.03 -9.02 9.98
CA LYS A 163 15.30 -9.41 9.33
C LYS A 163 15.27 -10.87 8.89
N ARG A 164 14.76 -11.79 9.71
CA ARG A 164 14.59 -13.21 9.34
C ARG A 164 13.66 -13.40 8.15
N LEU A 165 12.56 -12.64 8.09
CA LEU A 165 11.60 -12.70 6.99
C LEU A 165 12.17 -12.24 5.62
N ALA A 166 13.39 -11.68 5.58
CA ALA A 166 14.11 -11.43 4.32
C ALA A 166 14.38 -12.71 3.52
N ALA A 167 14.53 -13.86 4.19
CA ALA A 167 14.77 -15.15 3.59
C ALA A 167 13.48 -15.93 3.27
N ASP A 168 12.30 -15.37 3.55
CA ASP A 168 11.04 -16.06 3.28
C ASP A 168 10.86 -16.31 1.79
N HIS A 169 10.34 -17.49 1.43
CA HIS A 169 10.10 -17.88 0.04
C HIS A 169 9.08 -16.95 -0.64
N ASN A 170 8.14 -16.38 0.11
CA ASN A 170 7.11 -15.52 -0.43
C ASN A 170 7.58 -14.07 -0.56
N ILE A 171 7.59 -13.55 -1.79
CA ILE A 171 8.04 -12.18 -2.10
C ILE A 171 7.22 -11.09 -1.39
N PHE A 172 5.94 -11.36 -1.12
CA PHE A 172 5.08 -10.48 -0.32
C PHE A 172 5.64 -10.28 1.09
N VAL A 173 6.09 -11.38 1.70
CA VAL A 173 6.61 -11.40 3.06
C VAL A 173 7.92 -10.62 3.13
N ARG A 174 8.83 -10.85 2.18
CA ARG A 174 10.09 -10.09 2.06
C ARG A 174 9.85 -8.59 1.90
N TYR A 175 8.95 -8.20 1.00
CA TYR A 175 8.61 -6.79 0.78
C TYR A 175 8.02 -6.16 2.05
N THR A 176 7.11 -6.87 2.71
CA THR A 176 6.46 -6.37 3.93
C THR A 176 7.44 -6.25 5.08
N ALA A 177 8.36 -7.21 5.23
CA ALA A 177 9.44 -7.14 6.20
C ALA A 177 10.36 -5.93 5.96
N ALA A 178 10.75 -5.67 4.71
CA ALA A 178 11.53 -4.47 4.38
C ALA A 178 10.79 -3.18 4.77
N ARG A 179 9.48 -3.09 4.51
CA ARG A 179 8.68 -1.94 4.93
C ARG A 179 8.53 -1.81 6.44
N ALA A 180 8.37 -2.93 7.14
CA ALA A 180 8.31 -2.94 8.59
C ALA A 180 9.64 -2.47 9.21
N LEU A 181 10.78 -2.89 8.64
CA LEU A 181 12.11 -2.40 9.00
C LEU A 181 12.24 -0.88 8.83
N ILE A 182 11.70 -0.31 7.75
CA ILE A 182 11.64 1.14 7.57
C ILE A 182 10.82 1.80 8.68
N GLY A 183 9.66 1.23 9.02
CA GLY A 183 8.78 1.72 10.08
C GLY A 183 9.44 1.77 11.46
N VAL A 184 10.37 0.87 11.74
CA VAL A 184 11.14 0.83 13.01
C VAL A 184 12.50 1.54 12.94
N GLY A 185 12.88 2.08 11.78
CA GLY A 185 14.11 2.86 11.59
C GLY A 185 15.33 2.04 11.14
N GLU A 186 15.17 0.76 10.81
CA GLU A 186 16.24 -0.14 10.35
C GLU A 186 16.47 -0.01 8.83
N ILE A 187 16.80 1.20 8.38
CA ILE A 187 16.85 1.57 6.95
C ILE A 187 17.84 0.71 6.16
N GLU A 188 19.03 0.45 6.69
CA GLU A 188 20.05 -0.34 5.98
C GLU A 188 19.66 -1.81 5.81
N ALA A 189 18.95 -2.39 6.78
CA ALA A 189 18.43 -3.74 6.64
C ALA A 189 17.33 -3.80 5.57
N ALA A 190 16.41 -2.82 5.58
CA ALA A 190 15.38 -2.71 4.55
C ALA A 190 15.98 -2.52 3.16
N ARG A 191 16.98 -1.63 3.02
CA ARG A 191 17.70 -1.35 1.78
C ARG A 191 18.24 -2.62 1.15
N ARG A 192 18.93 -3.47 1.92
CA ARG A 192 19.49 -4.74 1.40
C ARG A 192 18.42 -5.67 0.84
N ILE A 193 17.28 -5.79 1.53
CA ILE A 193 16.15 -6.62 1.07
C ILE A 193 15.59 -6.07 -0.25
N LEU A 194 15.30 -4.77 -0.29
CA LEU A 194 14.72 -4.11 -1.48
C LEU A 194 15.67 -4.11 -2.67
N ASP A 195 16.96 -3.91 -2.41
CA ASP A 195 18.01 -3.95 -3.41
C ASP A 195 18.07 -5.33 -4.07
N PHE A 196 18.15 -6.39 -3.26
CA PHE A 196 18.12 -7.76 -3.75
C PHE A 196 16.82 -8.07 -4.50
N MET A 197 15.66 -7.71 -3.94
CA MET A 197 14.36 -7.94 -4.59
C MET A 197 14.26 -7.27 -5.95
N SER A 198 14.65 -6.01 -6.07
CA SER A 198 14.56 -5.29 -7.35
C SER A 198 15.62 -5.75 -8.36
N ALA A 199 16.86 -6.00 -7.92
CA ALA A 199 17.93 -6.49 -8.79
C ALA A 199 17.66 -7.92 -9.31
N SER A 200 17.20 -8.82 -8.45
CA SER A 200 16.84 -10.20 -8.85
C SER A 200 15.72 -10.21 -9.87
N GLN A 201 14.68 -9.40 -9.69
CA GLN A 201 13.59 -9.29 -10.66
C GLN A 201 14.09 -8.81 -12.03
N ILE A 202 14.91 -7.76 -12.09
CA ILE A 202 15.50 -7.29 -13.35
C ILE A 202 16.29 -8.41 -14.05
N ARG A 203 17.09 -9.19 -13.30
CA ARG A 203 17.82 -10.33 -13.88
C ARG A 203 16.86 -11.38 -14.46
N LEU A 204 15.76 -11.69 -13.77
CA LEU A 204 14.75 -12.62 -14.26
C LEU A 204 14.06 -12.11 -15.53
N PHE A 205 13.77 -10.80 -15.63
CA PHE A 205 13.28 -10.19 -16.87
C PHE A 205 14.27 -10.31 -18.03
N GLU A 206 15.57 -10.33 -17.73
CA GLU A 206 16.63 -10.49 -18.72
C GLU A 206 16.94 -11.95 -19.06
N GLY A 207 16.19 -12.91 -18.50
CA GLY A 207 16.46 -14.34 -18.67
C GLY A 207 17.76 -14.80 -18.01
N LYS A 208 18.28 -14.05 -17.02
CA LYS A 208 19.53 -14.34 -16.32
C LYS A 208 19.26 -15.05 -15.00
N ALA A 209 20.13 -16.01 -14.66
CA ALA A 209 20.11 -16.66 -13.36
C ALA A 209 20.31 -15.65 -12.21
N VAL A 210 19.69 -15.93 -11.05
CA VAL A 210 19.83 -15.15 -9.83
C VAL A 210 20.59 -15.96 -8.80
N GLU A 211 21.63 -15.37 -8.24
CA GLU A 211 22.41 -15.97 -7.16
C GLU A 211 21.91 -15.45 -5.80
N LEU A 212 21.81 -16.35 -4.83
CA LEU A 212 21.45 -15.97 -3.45
C LEU A 212 22.65 -15.30 -2.76
N PRO A 213 22.49 -14.08 -2.22
CA PRO A 213 23.52 -13.46 -1.41
C PRO A 213 23.79 -14.27 -0.13
N ALA A 214 25.06 -14.33 0.29
CA ALA A 214 25.47 -15.06 1.49
C ALA A 214 24.67 -14.68 2.75
N HIS A 215 24.27 -13.42 2.89
CA HIS A 215 23.47 -12.98 4.03
C HIS A 215 22.05 -13.59 4.05
N LEU A 216 21.42 -13.84 2.89
CA LEU A 216 20.12 -14.52 2.85
C LEU A 216 20.28 -16.01 3.15
N VAL A 217 21.37 -16.62 2.68
CA VAL A 217 21.72 -18.01 3.02
C VAL A 217 21.89 -18.15 4.53
N SER A 218 22.61 -17.22 5.18
CA SER A 218 22.75 -17.21 6.65
C SER A 218 21.43 -17.03 7.42
N LEU A 219 20.40 -16.49 6.75
CA LEU A 219 19.05 -16.33 7.30
C LEU A 219 18.13 -17.51 6.98
N GLY A 220 18.65 -18.56 6.34
CA GLY A 220 17.92 -19.79 6.03
C GLY A 220 17.30 -19.82 4.63
N ALA A 221 17.67 -18.92 3.71
CA ALA A 221 17.31 -19.07 2.30
C ALA A 221 18.08 -20.26 1.69
N ASP A 222 17.39 -21.12 0.97
CA ASP A 222 17.96 -22.31 0.34
C ASP A 222 17.65 -22.37 -1.17
N GLU A 223 18.04 -23.45 -1.83
CA GLU A 223 17.84 -23.65 -3.28
C GLU A 223 16.37 -23.62 -3.71
N ARG A 224 15.41 -23.78 -2.78
CA ARG A 224 13.98 -23.69 -3.06
C ARG A 224 13.48 -22.24 -3.06
N PHE A 225 14.37 -21.26 -2.88
CA PHE A 225 14.01 -19.85 -2.95
C PHE A 225 13.41 -19.53 -4.33
N PRO A 226 12.11 -19.20 -4.41
CA PRO A 226 11.42 -19.15 -5.68
C PRO A 226 11.80 -17.87 -6.42
N PHE A 227 12.60 -18.04 -7.47
CA PHE A 227 12.86 -17.00 -8.44
C PHE A 227 11.78 -17.03 -9.52
N ARG A 228 10.70 -16.28 -9.28
CA ARG A 228 9.65 -16.04 -10.27
C ARG A 228 9.59 -14.57 -10.63
N ARG A 229 9.22 -14.28 -11.88
CA ARG A 229 8.93 -12.91 -12.31
C ARG A 229 7.65 -12.46 -11.60
N GLU A 230 7.79 -11.39 -10.84
CA GLU A 230 6.79 -10.79 -9.97
C GLU A 230 6.82 -9.27 -10.23
N PRO A 231 6.32 -8.83 -11.41
CA PRO A 231 6.48 -7.47 -11.91
C PRO A 231 6.04 -6.42 -10.90
N TRP A 232 4.91 -6.67 -10.22
CA TRP A 232 4.39 -5.78 -9.20
C TRP A 232 5.39 -5.54 -8.06
N TYR A 233 5.98 -6.61 -7.49
CA TYR A 233 6.94 -6.50 -6.41
C TYR A 233 8.27 -5.90 -6.84
N ALA A 234 8.66 -6.07 -8.11
CA ALA A 234 9.79 -5.36 -8.69
C ALA A 234 9.55 -3.84 -8.66
N VAL A 235 8.40 -3.39 -9.19
CA VAL A 235 8.02 -1.98 -9.24
C VAL A 235 7.92 -1.37 -7.84
N VAL A 236 7.21 -2.01 -6.90
CA VAL A 236 7.05 -1.43 -5.56
C VAL A 236 8.32 -1.47 -4.73
N SER A 237 9.24 -2.41 -4.98
CA SER A 237 10.56 -2.40 -4.35
C SER A 237 11.42 -1.23 -4.85
N CYS A 238 11.43 -0.99 -6.17
CA CYS A 238 12.15 0.15 -6.73
C CYS A 238 11.55 1.48 -6.25
N ARG A 239 10.22 1.61 -6.24
CA ARG A 239 9.53 2.77 -5.66
C ARG A 239 9.94 2.99 -4.22
N THR A 240 9.97 1.92 -3.42
CA THR A 240 10.35 2.02 -2.01
C THR A 240 11.79 2.51 -1.85
N LEU A 241 12.74 2.00 -2.64
CA LEU A 241 14.10 2.54 -2.67
C LEU A 241 14.10 4.04 -2.93
N THR A 242 13.24 4.53 -3.84
CA THR A 242 13.19 5.98 -4.11
C THR A 242 12.80 6.87 -2.95
N ALA A 243 12.17 6.30 -1.92
CA ALA A 243 11.76 7.00 -0.72
C ALA A 243 12.80 6.94 0.42
N LEU A 244 13.90 6.17 0.28
CA LEU A 244 14.86 5.97 1.37
C LEU A 244 15.91 7.08 1.51
N GLY A 245 16.19 7.83 0.43
CA GLY A 245 17.17 8.92 0.43
C GLY A 245 17.74 9.21 -0.96
N PRO A 246 18.59 10.25 -1.13
CA PRO A 246 19.06 10.68 -2.45
C PRO A 246 19.79 9.60 -3.26
N ARG A 247 20.66 8.81 -2.60
CA ARG A 247 21.41 7.72 -3.26
C ARG A 247 20.48 6.60 -3.73
N ASP A 248 19.55 6.15 -2.87
CA ASP A 248 18.57 5.11 -3.23
C ASP A 248 17.55 5.58 -4.25
N ARG A 249 17.23 6.87 -4.21
CA ARG A 249 16.40 7.52 -5.23
C ARG A 249 16.96 7.32 -6.61
N GLN A 250 18.25 7.53 -6.78
CA GLN A 250 18.90 7.31 -8.05
C GLN A 250 18.81 5.83 -8.48
N VAL A 251 19.17 4.90 -7.59
CA VAL A 251 19.15 3.45 -7.88
C VAL A 251 17.73 2.97 -8.19
N GLY A 252 16.75 3.35 -7.38
CA GLY A 252 15.35 2.97 -7.57
C GLY A 252 14.77 3.53 -8.86
N LEU A 253 15.11 4.78 -9.22
CA LEU A 253 14.65 5.41 -10.46
C LEU A 253 15.27 4.74 -11.70
N GLU A 254 16.58 4.48 -11.69
CA GLU A 254 17.27 3.75 -12.76
C GLU A 254 16.65 2.38 -13.00
N ARG A 255 16.32 1.66 -11.91
CA ARG A 255 15.66 0.35 -11.98
C ARG A 255 14.22 0.44 -12.47
N LEU A 256 13.44 1.45 -12.06
CA LEU A 256 12.09 1.67 -12.58
C LEU A 256 12.11 1.91 -14.10
N ILE A 257 13.03 2.75 -14.58
CA ILE A 257 13.18 3.02 -16.02
C ILE A 257 13.61 1.74 -16.75
N ARG A 258 14.58 1.00 -16.23
CA ARG A 258 14.99 -0.29 -16.83
C ARG A 258 13.84 -1.30 -16.89
N LEU A 259 13.07 -1.44 -15.81
CA LEU A 259 11.88 -2.30 -15.77
C LEU A 259 10.83 -1.85 -16.79
N TYR A 260 10.66 -0.54 -17.01
CA TYR A 260 9.79 -0.02 -18.06
C TYR A 260 10.21 -0.60 -19.42
N GLY A 261 11.48 -0.44 -19.80
CA GLY A 261 11.97 -0.93 -21.09
C GLY A 261 11.84 -2.45 -21.27
N LEU A 262 11.92 -3.21 -20.17
CA LEU A 262 11.74 -4.67 -20.19
C LEU A 262 10.25 -5.05 -20.33
N MET A 263 9.36 -4.42 -19.56
CA MET A 263 7.92 -4.70 -19.59
C MET A 263 7.24 -4.21 -20.87
N GLU A 264 7.69 -3.08 -21.43
CA GLU A 264 7.17 -2.54 -22.69
C GLU A 264 7.40 -3.48 -23.89
N LYS A 265 8.45 -4.32 -23.81
CA LYS A 265 8.77 -5.34 -24.82
C LYS A 265 8.22 -6.72 -24.48
N SER A 266 7.64 -6.90 -23.29
CA SER A 266 7.15 -8.20 -22.84
C SER A 266 5.82 -8.53 -23.50
N THR A 267 5.65 -9.80 -23.86
CA THR A 267 4.36 -10.36 -24.32
C THR A 267 3.57 -11.01 -23.18
N ASP A 268 4.09 -11.02 -21.95
CA ASP A 268 3.42 -11.59 -20.79
C ASP A 268 2.30 -10.65 -20.30
N ILE A 269 1.09 -11.18 -20.11
CA ILE A 269 -0.08 -10.40 -19.71
C ILE A 269 0.09 -9.73 -18.34
N ASN A 270 0.84 -10.34 -17.42
CA ASN A 270 1.08 -9.77 -16.10
C ASN A 270 2.03 -8.56 -16.17
N ASP A 271 3.01 -8.61 -17.07
CA ASP A 271 3.93 -7.50 -17.31
C ASP A 271 3.18 -6.32 -17.94
N ILE A 272 2.33 -6.58 -18.94
CA ILE A 272 1.50 -5.57 -19.60
C ILE A 272 0.52 -4.92 -18.61
N SER A 273 -0.14 -5.72 -17.77
CA SER A 273 -1.03 -5.22 -16.72
C SER A 273 -0.28 -4.34 -15.71
N THR A 274 0.95 -4.73 -15.35
CA THR A 274 1.79 -3.97 -14.41
C THR A 274 2.38 -2.71 -15.03
N LEU A 275 2.56 -2.65 -16.35
CA LEU A 275 3.13 -1.50 -17.06
C LEU A 275 2.39 -0.20 -16.77
N HIS A 276 1.05 -0.26 -16.68
CA HIS A 276 0.24 0.92 -16.30
C HIS A 276 0.58 1.41 -14.88
N SER A 277 0.68 0.48 -13.93
CA SER A 277 1.09 0.81 -12.55
C SER A 277 2.51 1.37 -12.50
N LEU A 278 3.43 0.84 -13.31
CA LEU A 278 4.80 1.32 -13.41
C LEU A 278 4.83 2.77 -13.89
N ARG A 279 4.09 3.11 -14.96
CA ARG A 279 3.98 4.49 -15.47
C ARG A 279 3.47 5.45 -14.41
N GLN A 280 2.45 5.07 -13.65
CA GLN A 280 1.93 5.87 -12.54
C GLN A 280 2.97 6.06 -11.43
N VAL A 281 3.72 5.01 -11.08
CA VAL A 281 4.82 5.10 -10.11
C VAL A 281 5.91 6.04 -10.59
N LEU A 282 6.35 5.94 -11.85
CA LEU A 282 7.31 6.88 -12.44
C LEU A 282 6.79 8.31 -12.40
N ALA A 283 5.53 8.54 -12.76
CA ALA A 283 4.91 9.86 -12.69
C ALA A 283 4.90 10.43 -11.27
N THR A 284 4.64 9.59 -10.26
CA THR A 284 4.70 9.99 -8.85
C THR A 284 6.12 10.41 -8.45
N VAL A 285 7.12 9.62 -8.83
CA VAL A 285 8.52 9.79 -8.36
C VAL A 285 9.21 10.96 -9.07
N THR A 286 8.86 11.18 -10.34
CA THR A 286 9.52 12.16 -11.22
C THR A 286 8.73 13.46 -11.37
N GLY A 287 7.41 13.45 -11.11
CA GLY A 287 6.51 14.55 -11.44
C GLY A 287 6.13 14.61 -12.92
N GLN A 288 6.52 13.63 -13.73
CA GLN A 288 6.28 13.60 -15.18
C GLN A 288 5.71 12.27 -15.65
N PHE A 289 4.69 12.33 -16.51
CA PHE A 289 4.17 11.15 -17.20
C PHE A 289 4.97 10.85 -18.47
N PHE A 290 5.26 9.57 -18.72
CA PHE A 290 6.00 9.10 -19.89
C PHE A 290 5.17 8.08 -20.66
N LEU A 291 5.14 8.21 -21.99
CA LEU A 291 4.42 7.28 -22.88
C LEU A 291 5.27 6.07 -23.26
N SER A 292 6.59 6.24 -23.29
CA SER A 292 7.55 5.17 -23.61
C SER A 292 8.76 5.11 -22.68
N HIS A 293 9.45 3.97 -22.67
CA HIS A 293 10.75 3.86 -22.02
C HIS A 293 11.77 4.86 -22.58
N ALA A 294 11.77 5.08 -23.90
CA ALA A 294 12.72 5.96 -24.57
C ALA A 294 12.61 7.42 -24.07
N GLU A 295 11.39 7.90 -23.86
CA GLU A 295 11.12 9.21 -23.25
C GLU A 295 11.66 9.30 -21.83
N ALA A 296 11.34 8.31 -20.99
CA ALA A 296 11.77 8.26 -19.60
C ALA A 296 13.31 8.22 -19.47
N ALA A 297 13.97 7.40 -20.30
CA ALA A 297 15.43 7.29 -20.33
C ALA A 297 16.10 8.61 -20.78
N SER A 298 15.57 9.24 -21.82
CA SER A 298 16.07 10.52 -22.32
C SER A 298 15.93 11.65 -21.29
N TRP A 299 14.78 11.72 -20.61
CA TRP A 299 14.57 12.65 -19.50
C TRP A 299 15.58 12.43 -18.38
N HIS A 300 15.78 11.18 -17.96
CA HIS A 300 16.68 10.84 -16.87
C HIS A 300 18.15 11.17 -17.19
N ALA A 301 18.59 10.94 -18.43
CA ALA A 301 19.93 11.31 -18.90
C ALA A 301 20.16 12.83 -18.80
N ARG A 302 19.19 13.65 -19.23
CA ARG A 302 19.27 15.12 -19.11
C ARG A 302 19.32 15.57 -17.65
N ALA A 303 18.45 15.00 -16.80
CA ALA A 303 18.41 15.34 -15.38
C ALA A 303 19.76 15.06 -14.68
N ARG A 304 20.43 13.96 -15.02
CA ARG A 304 21.76 13.62 -14.48
C ARG A 304 22.85 14.60 -14.90
N ASN A 305 22.80 15.14 -16.11
CA ASN A 305 23.80 16.09 -16.61
C ASN A 305 23.64 17.45 -15.93
N ASN A 306 22.41 17.93 -15.75
CA ASN A 306 22.14 19.22 -15.09
C ASN A 306 22.60 19.27 -13.62
N VAL A 307 22.56 18.13 -12.91
CA VAL A 307 23.07 18.05 -11.52
C VAL A 307 24.60 18.15 -11.45
N LYS A 308 25.31 17.70 -12.50
CA LYS A 308 26.78 17.79 -12.55
C LYS A 308 27.27 19.20 -12.82
N GLU A 309 26.48 20.03 -13.50
CA GLU A 309 26.84 21.42 -13.83
C GLU A 309 26.61 22.41 -12.68
N THR A 310 25.83 22.03 -11.67
CA THR A 310 25.43 22.90 -10.55
C THR A 310 26.22 22.68 -9.26
N LEU A 311 27.14 21.71 -9.22
CA LEU A 311 28.07 21.52 -8.10
C LEU A 311 29.36 22.32 -8.37
N PRO A 312 29.76 23.25 -7.49
CA PRO A 312 31.03 23.95 -7.64
C PRO A 312 32.19 22.95 -7.62
N ARG A 313 33.14 23.14 -8.54
CA ARG A 313 34.36 22.33 -8.67
C ARG A 313 35.28 22.49 -7.47
#